data_AF-A0A5B0LYA6-F1
#
_entry.id   AF-A0A5B0LYA6-F1
#
_cell.length_a   1.000
_cell.length_b   1.000
_cell.length_c   1.000
_cell.angle_alpha   90.00
_cell.angle_beta   90.00
_cell.angle_gamma   90.00
#
_symmetry.space_group_name_H-M   'P 1'
#
loop_
_entity.id
_entity.type
_entity.pdbx_description
1 polymer ?
#
loop_
_entity_poly.entity_id
_entity_poly.type
_entity_poly.pdbx_seq_one_letter_code
_entity_poly.pdbx_strand_id
1 'polypeptide(L)'
;MSLSGAETATSIHSIVCTAFRNLADFCSERIITNRNPNQATPSIDHINTQRALLTDMQTRLLPSLIQHLEALLVSQDLFRSVETPQPNLQATLENLSQLKETVTQIKSSFVSIRQAAQVPESEDGRCGCLKRHRLGAIMVKIHYTLRYPLTLVLEDHLAFLERWKDSQEEEKMRIQQSVYRDNAAVFHFVQIITHAFHESELSILQAVWQAASYGLEHSIEYLTDQINANLDRSNEHRAENDRAEVSRQPHLDDRPAQLGPSGDTDGHQHDQQHANYVLASPNSVIDHQQSANVLPSANSAVDHRPRQSTNVLRNRAPQEEISMKPYVVKLAQSVLPLVKLSKLLLNKLCLAPSYQAPFTIEDQMSSTQFNSLRNDTADFFSDLHEMVAILVEVCRDFRASRATIVDVEHQLQRSLLTFDRCMEALRLRLVPCSSADHFQQPSTPLPEAEKHRLNEWFALFIDQVRLAAQNFRVEMGIFERKIMNPSSEY
;
A
#
# COMPACT_ATOMS: atom_id res chain seq x y z
N MET A 1 -26.35 -1.62 60.47
CA MET A 1 -25.67 -2.77 59.86
C MET A 1 -25.37 -2.59 58.35
N SER A 2 -25.40 -1.36 57.79
CA SER A 2 -25.23 -1.13 56.33
C SER A 2 -23.88 -0.53 55.93
N LEU A 3 -22.95 -0.33 56.87
CA LEU A 3 -21.62 0.27 56.61
C LEU A 3 -20.58 -0.75 56.09
N SER A 4 -20.69 -2.03 56.49
CA SER A 4 -19.76 -3.09 56.07
C SER A 4 -19.86 -3.46 54.58
N GLY A 5 -21.03 -3.25 53.94
CA GLY A 5 -21.22 -3.51 52.51
C GLY A 5 -20.65 -2.43 51.58
N ALA A 6 -20.60 -1.17 52.03
CA ALA A 6 -20.09 -0.05 51.23
C ALA A 6 -18.55 -0.02 51.19
N GLU A 7 -17.89 -0.34 52.30
CA GLU A 7 -16.42 -0.44 52.36
C GLU A 7 -15.89 -1.60 51.51
N THR A 8 -16.58 -2.75 51.52
CA THR A 8 -16.20 -3.92 50.71
C THR A 8 -16.44 -3.70 49.20
N ALA A 9 -17.53 -3.04 48.81
CA ALA A 9 -17.80 -2.67 47.42
C ALA A 9 -16.81 -1.63 46.87
N THR A 10 -16.38 -0.67 47.70
CA THR A 10 -15.35 0.31 47.32
C THR A 10 -13.98 -0.35 47.19
N SER A 11 -13.70 -1.34 48.05
CA SER A 11 -12.48 -2.15 47.96
C SER A 11 -12.41 -2.98 46.67
N ILE A 12 -13.49 -3.68 46.30
CA ILE A 12 -13.49 -4.54 45.10
C ILE A 12 -13.44 -3.71 43.80
N HIS A 13 -14.09 -2.55 43.75
CA HIS A 13 -14.02 -1.64 42.59
C HIS A 13 -12.59 -1.16 42.32
N SER A 14 -11.88 -0.72 43.37
CA SER A 14 -10.48 -0.32 43.27
C SER A 14 -9.55 -1.47 42.82
N ILE A 15 -9.82 -2.71 43.31
CA ILE A 15 -9.09 -3.91 42.88
C ILE A 15 -9.30 -4.17 41.38
N VAL A 16 -10.54 -4.10 40.88
CA VAL A 16 -10.86 -4.29 39.46
C VAL A 16 -10.17 -3.23 38.60
N CYS A 17 -10.27 -1.94 38.97
CA CYS A 17 -9.62 -0.85 38.22
C CYS A 17 -8.10 -1.02 38.19
N THR A 18 -7.49 -1.41 39.31
CA THR A 18 -6.06 -1.69 39.40
C THR A 18 -5.66 -2.90 38.55
N ALA A 19 -6.49 -3.93 38.49
CA ALA A 19 -6.25 -5.08 37.64
C ALA A 19 -6.31 -4.72 36.14
N PHE A 20 -7.22 -3.84 35.72
CA PHE A 20 -7.27 -3.34 34.34
C PHE A 20 -6.00 -2.58 33.98
N ARG A 21 -5.58 -1.61 34.82
CA ARG A 21 -4.33 -0.84 34.61
C ARG A 21 -3.13 -1.77 34.49
N ASN A 22 -2.96 -2.69 35.45
CA ASN A 22 -1.86 -3.64 35.44
C ASN A 22 -1.85 -4.53 34.18
N LEU A 23 -3.03 -4.92 33.67
CA LEU A 23 -3.11 -5.72 32.45
C LEU A 23 -2.84 -4.88 31.20
N ALA A 24 -3.34 -3.64 31.13
CA ALA A 24 -3.07 -2.71 30.04
C ALA A 24 -1.57 -2.39 29.95
N ASP A 25 -0.95 -2.06 31.09
CA ASP A 25 0.50 -1.87 31.21
C ASP A 25 1.24 -3.12 30.72
N PHE A 26 0.87 -4.29 31.24
CA PHE A 26 1.45 -5.56 30.81
C PHE A 26 1.29 -5.77 29.30
N CYS A 27 0.15 -5.47 28.69
CA CYS A 27 -0.07 -5.59 27.24
C CYS A 27 0.83 -4.62 26.45
N SER A 28 0.95 -3.38 26.92
CA SER A 28 1.75 -2.31 26.34
C SER A 28 3.26 -2.57 26.40
N GLU A 29 3.74 -3.46 27.27
CA GLU A 29 5.16 -3.79 27.35
C GLU A 29 5.68 -4.40 26.05
N ARG A 30 6.84 -3.92 25.59
CA ARG A 30 7.53 -4.49 24.42
C ARG A 30 7.90 -5.94 24.72
N ILE A 31 7.56 -6.84 23.81
CA ILE A 31 8.04 -8.22 23.88
C ILE A 31 9.52 -8.20 23.46
N ILE A 32 10.43 -8.30 24.43
CA ILE A 32 11.86 -8.32 24.18
C ILE A 32 12.27 -9.74 23.79
N THR A 33 12.75 -9.90 22.56
CA THR A 33 13.28 -11.17 22.07
C THR A 33 14.77 -11.04 21.82
N ASN A 34 15.60 -11.67 22.66
CA ASN A 34 17.03 -11.80 22.40
C ASN A 34 17.25 -12.98 21.46
N ARG A 35 17.27 -12.71 20.15
CA ARG A 35 17.61 -13.72 19.15
C ARG A 35 19.11 -13.97 19.22
N ASN A 36 19.53 -15.19 19.51
CA ASN A 36 20.93 -15.56 19.43
C ASN A 36 21.25 -15.92 17.96
N PRO A 37 22.06 -15.12 17.25
CA PRO A 37 22.33 -15.34 15.82
C PRO A 37 23.13 -16.62 15.53
N ASN A 38 23.75 -17.23 16.56
CA ASN A 38 24.64 -18.38 16.42
C ASN A 38 23.97 -19.73 16.76
N GLN A 39 22.64 -19.82 16.69
CA GLN A 39 21.95 -21.08 16.98
C GLN A 39 22.16 -22.09 15.84
N ALA A 40 22.58 -23.29 16.21
CA ALA A 40 22.66 -24.44 15.31
C ALA A 40 21.29 -24.74 14.68
N THR A 41 21.30 -25.42 13.54
CA THR A 41 20.08 -25.88 12.85
C THR A 41 19.12 -26.55 13.84
N PRO A 42 17.84 -26.17 13.86
CA PRO A 42 16.91 -26.70 14.86
C PRO A 42 16.71 -28.20 14.69
N SER A 43 16.59 -28.91 15.82
CA SER A 43 16.20 -30.32 15.81
C SER A 43 14.74 -30.49 15.39
N ILE A 44 14.38 -31.71 14.97
CA ILE A 44 13.00 -32.04 14.58
C ILE A 44 12.02 -31.78 15.73
N ASP A 45 12.43 -32.11 16.97
CA ASP A 45 11.61 -31.93 18.17
C ASP A 45 11.34 -30.45 18.44
N HIS A 46 12.32 -29.60 18.15
CA HIS A 46 12.19 -28.17 18.29
C HIS A 46 11.16 -27.59 17.30
N ILE A 47 11.25 -28.00 16.03
CA ILE A 47 10.28 -27.63 15.00
C ILE A 47 8.87 -28.11 15.39
N ASN A 48 8.75 -29.33 15.90
CA ASN A 48 7.47 -29.87 16.35
C ASN A 48 6.90 -29.11 17.56
N THR A 49 7.77 -28.70 18.50
CA THR A 49 7.37 -27.87 19.64
C THR A 49 6.86 -26.51 19.18
N GLN A 50 7.55 -25.84 18.26
CA GLN A 50 7.10 -24.56 17.72
C GLN A 50 5.77 -24.69 16.97
N ARG A 51 5.60 -25.77 16.19
CA ARG A 51 4.35 -26.06 15.49
C ARG A 51 3.20 -26.25 16.48
N ALA A 52 3.43 -26.97 17.57
CA ALA A 52 2.44 -27.16 18.63
C ALA A 52 2.04 -25.82 19.27
N LEU A 53 3.02 -24.96 19.59
CA LEU A 53 2.75 -23.62 20.14
C LEU A 53 1.95 -22.73 19.18
N LEU A 54 2.27 -22.75 17.87
CA LEU A 54 1.49 -22.01 16.87
C LEU A 54 0.07 -22.56 16.71
N THR A 55 -0.07 -23.87 16.73
CA THR A 55 -1.37 -24.53 16.67
C THR A 55 -2.21 -24.14 17.88
N ASP A 56 -1.62 -24.17 19.07
CA ASP A 56 -2.27 -23.78 20.32
C ASP A 56 -2.67 -22.29 20.33
N MET A 57 -1.81 -21.41 19.80
CA MET A 57 -2.14 -20.00 19.58
C MET A 57 -3.40 -19.85 18.72
N GLN A 58 -3.42 -20.56 17.59
CA GLN A 58 -4.49 -20.48 16.59
C GLN A 58 -5.81 -21.07 17.10
N THR A 59 -5.77 -22.27 17.67
CA THR A 59 -6.99 -23.04 17.95
C THR A 59 -7.57 -22.79 19.34
N ARG A 60 -6.76 -22.29 20.28
CA ARG A 60 -7.17 -22.10 21.68
C ARG A 60 -6.98 -20.67 22.15
N LEU A 61 -5.76 -20.14 22.13
CA LEU A 61 -5.46 -18.88 22.80
C LEU A 61 -6.15 -17.66 22.16
N LEU A 62 -6.10 -17.55 20.84
CA LEU A 62 -6.75 -16.44 20.12
C LEU A 62 -8.28 -16.49 20.24
N PRO A 63 -8.94 -17.66 20.10
CA PRO A 63 -10.36 -17.79 20.43
C PRO A 63 -10.70 -17.45 21.88
N SER A 64 -9.91 -17.92 22.86
CA SER A 64 -10.14 -17.60 24.28
C SER A 64 -10.01 -16.10 24.58
N LEU A 65 -9.08 -15.41 23.92
CA LEU A 65 -8.96 -13.95 24.01
C LEU A 65 -10.28 -13.26 23.63
N ILE A 66 -10.93 -13.68 22.55
CA ILE A 66 -12.24 -13.16 22.13
C ILE A 66 -13.31 -13.47 23.18
N GLN A 67 -13.39 -14.73 23.61
CA GLN A 67 -14.39 -15.16 24.61
C GLN A 67 -14.30 -14.36 25.92
N HIS A 68 -13.08 -14.07 26.39
CA HIS A 68 -12.90 -13.30 27.63
C HIS A 68 -13.31 -11.83 27.46
N LEU A 69 -13.06 -11.23 26.30
CA LEU A 69 -13.51 -9.87 26.00
C LEU A 69 -15.04 -9.78 25.88
N GLU A 70 -15.67 -10.75 25.21
CA GLU A 70 -17.14 -10.86 25.18
C GLU A 70 -17.71 -11.02 26.58
N ALA A 71 -17.08 -11.85 27.43
CA ALA A 71 -17.49 -12.04 28.81
C ALA A 71 -17.36 -10.76 29.66
N LEU A 72 -16.36 -9.90 29.39
CA LEU A 72 -16.22 -8.59 30.03
C LEU A 72 -17.35 -7.64 29.62
N LEU A 73 -17.73 -7.61 28.34
CA LEU A 73 -18.88 -6.83 27.87
C LEU A 73 -20.17 -7.26 28.59
N VAL A 74 -20.37 -8.57 28.78
CA VAL A 74 -21.52 -9.12 29.52
C VAL A 74 -21.44 -8.77 31.00
N SER A 75 -20.29 -8.97 31.66
CA SER A 75 -20.15 -8.75 33.10
C SER A 75 -20.27 -7.29 33.51
N GLN A 76 -19.98 -6.36 32.60
CA GLN A 76 -20.14 -4.92 32.83
C GLN A 76 -21.53 -4.38 32.45
N ASP A 77 -22.45 -5.27 32.04
CA ASP A 77 -23.82 -4.94 31.62
C ASP A 77 -23.89 -3.96 30.44
N LEU A 78 -22.88 -3.98 29.57
CA LEU A 78 -22.75 -3.01 28.47
C LEU A 78 -23.77 -3.23 27.35
N PHE A 79 -24.25 -4.47 27.19
CA PHE A 79 -25.24 -4.86 26.16
C PHE A 79 -26.65 -4.33 26.40
N ARG A 80 -26.98 -3.93 27.63
CA ARG A 80 -28.31 -3.43 27.94
C ARG A 80 -28.27 -1.91 27.81
N SER A 81 -29.12 -1.35 26.97
CA SER A 81 -29.39 0.10 26.85
C SER A 81 -30.10 0.62 28.11
N VAL A 82 -29.53 0.35 29.29
CA VAL A 82 -30.06 0.73 30.59
C VAL A 82 -29.37 2.03 30.97
N GLU A 83 -30.16 3.02 31.40
CA GLU A 83 -29.69 4.34 31.86
C GLU A 83 -28.63 4.22 33.00
N THR A 84 -28.61 3.08 33.70
CA THR A 84 -27.67 2.73 34.77
C THR A 84 -27.19 1.27 34.67
N PRO A 85 -26.09 0.97 33.94
CA PRO A 85 -25.47 -0.35 33.96
C PRO A 85 -25.09 -0.77 35.38
N GLN A 86 -25.28 -2.05 35.68
CA GLN A 86 -24.93 -2.63 36.98
C GLN A 86 -23.81 -3.66 36.80
N PRO A 87 -22.53 -3.23 36.74
CA PRO A 87 -21.42 -4.15 36.51
C PRO A 87 -21.28 -5.14 37.65
N ASN A 88 -21.22 -6.43 37.31
CA ASN A 88 -20.84 -7.49 38.22
C ASN A 88 -19.31 -7.47 38.38
N LEU A 89 -18.83 -6.76 39.41
CA LEU A 89 -17.40 -6.56 39.67
C LEU A 89 -16.66 -7.87 39.96
N GLN A 90 -17.32 -8.85 40.57
CA GLN A 90 -16.73 -10.17 40.85
C GLN A 90 -16.51 -10.96 39.54
N ALA A 91 -17.56 -11.07 38.70
CA ALA A 91 -17.44 -11.72 37.41
C ALA A 91 -16.44 -10.99 36.48
N THR A 92 -16.41 -9.66 36.55
CA THR A 92 -15.43 -8.84 35.81
C THR A 92 -14.01 -9.17 36.24
N LEU A 93 -13.75 -9.30 37.55
CA LEU A 93 -12.43 -9.67 38.07
C LEU A 93 -12.00 -11.08 37.64
N GLU A 94 -12.92 -12.04 37.67
CA GLU A 94 -12.70 -13.41 37.22
C GLU A 94 -12.36 -13.47 35.72
N ASN A 95 -13.15 -12.80 34.88
CA ASN A 95 -12.90 -12.71 33.43
C ASN A 95 -11.56 -12.02 33.14
N LEU A 96 -11.21 -10.98 33.89
CA LEU A 96 -9.93 -10.27 33.74
C LEU A 96 -8.74 -11.13 34.16
N SER A 97 -8.89 -11.99 35.17
CA SER A 97 -7.87 -12.97 35.57
C SER A 97 -7.61 -13.98 34.46
N GLN A 98 -8.67 -14.54 33.86
CA GLN A 98 -8.58 -15.47 32.73
C GLN A 98 -7.99 -14.82 31.47
N LEU A 99 -8.38 -13.56 31.21
CA LEU A 99 -7.81 -12.76 30.13
C LEU A 99 -6.30 -12.56 30.33
N LYS A 100 -5.87 -12.19 31.54
CA LYS A 100 -4.46 -12.02 31.87
C LYS A 100 -3.67 -13.31 31.67
N GLU A 101 -4.21 -14.45 32.11
CA GLU A 101 -3.59 -15.75 31.90
C GLU A 101 -3.43 -16.05 30.40
N THR A 102 -4.49 -15.86 29.62
CA THR A 102 -4.47 -16.06 28.16
C THR A 102 -3.42 -15.17 27.48
N VAL A 103 -3.38 -13.88 27.79
CA VAL A 103 -2.36 -12.95 27.24
C VAL A 103 -0.95 -13.37 27.65
N THR A 104 -0.77 -13.85 28.89
CA THR A 104 0.52 -14.35 29.37
C THR A 104 0.96 -15.58 28.58
N GLN A 105 0.04 -16.53 28.30
CA GLN A 105 0.31 -17.71 27.48
C GLN A 105 0.62 -17.35 26.02
N ILE A 106 -0.06 -16.34 25.44
CA ILE A 106 0.27 -15.85 24.09
C ILE A 106 1.66 -15.23 24.08
N LYS A 107 1.98 -14.35 25.05
CA LYS A 107 3.30 -13.71 25.14
C LYS A 107 4.43 -14.72 25.37
N SER A 108 4.24 -15.69 26.25
CA SER A 108 5.24 -16.73 26.50
C SER A 108 5.48 -17.59 25.26
N SER A 109 4.40 -18.04 24.60
CA SER A 109 4.49 -18.81 23.36
C SER A 109 5.17 -18.00 22.25
N PHE A 110 4.88 -16.69 22.14
CA PHE A 110 5.53 -15.78 21.20
C PHE A 110 7.04 -15.73 21.44
N VAL A 111 7.45 -15.52 22.70
CA VAL A 111 8.86 -15.45 23.09
C VAL A 111 9.56 -16.78 22.80
N SER A 112 8.96 -17.90 23.19
CA SER A 112 9.50 -19.24 22.93
C SER A 112 9.68 -19.50 21.44
N ILE A 113 8.69 -19.17 20.59
CA ILE A 113 8.79 -19.34 19.14
C ILE A 113 9.87 -18.44 18.54
N ARG A 114 10.01 -17.18 19.01
CA ARG A 114 10.99 -16.21 18.48
C ARG A 114 12.43 -16.49 18.90
N GLN A 115 12.64 -17.01 20.10
CA GLN A 115 13.97 -17.34 20.64
C GLN A 115 14.48 -18.70 20.16
N ALA A 116 13.55 -19.56 19.75
CA ALA A 116 13.82 -20.86 19.19
C ALA A 116 14.63 -20.77 17.89
N ALA A 117 15.54 -21.74 17.70
CA ALA A 117 16.34 -21.89 16.49
C ALA A 117 15.41 -22.06 15.28
N GLN A 118 15.70 -21.35 14.22
CA GLN A 118 14.87 -21.31 13.02
C GLN A 118 15.60 -22.00 11.88
N VAL A 119 14.87 -22.79 11.10
CA VAL A 119 15.39 -23.37 9.84
C VAL A 119 15.83 -22.22 8.92
N PRO A 120 17.00 -22.26 8.28
CA PRO A 120 17.44 -21.22 7.33
C PRO A 120 16.37 -20.87 6.29
N GLU A 121 16.30 -19.61 5.84
CA GLU A 121 15.27 -19.16 4.89
C GLU A 121 15.31 -19.91 3.55
N SER A 122 16.48 -20.42 3.20
CA SER A 122 16.69 -21.21 1.99
C SER A 122 16.14 -22.64 2.10
N GLU A 123 15.91 -23.13 3.31
CA GLU A 123 15.62 -24.55 3.61
C GLU A 123 14.23 -24.77 4.23
N ASP A 124 13.51 -23.70 4.59
CA ASP A 124 12.23 -23.79 5.30
C ASP A 124 11.02 -24.13 4.41
N GLY A 125 11.24 -24.53 3.16
CA GLY A 125 10.17 -24.78 2.17
C GLY A 125 9.13 -25.82 2.60
N ARG A 126 9.48 -26.72 3.53
CA ARG A 126 8.57 -27.74 4.10
C ARG A 126 8.06 -27.41 5.50
N CYS A 127 8.33 -26.20 6.01
CA CYS A 127 7.99 -25.81 7.37
C CYS A 127 6.55 -25.28 7.53
N GLY A 128 5.77 -25.14 6.45
CA GLY A 128 4.38 -24.68 6.51
C GLY A 128 4.25 -23.29 7.12
N CYS A 129 3.44 -23.13 8.17
CA CYS A 129 3.29 -21.84 8.89
C CYS A 129 4.57 -21.38 9.62
N LEU A 130 5.54 -22.27 9.82
CA LEU A 130 6.86 -21.94 10.37
C LEU A 130 7.84 -21.39 9.33
N LYS A 131 7.46 -21.33 8.03
CA LYS A 131 8.22 -20.56 7.03
C LYS A 131 8.42 -19.15 7.57
N ARG A 132 9.66 -18.65 7.55
CA ARG A 132 10.03 -17.41 8.23
C ARG A 132 9.26 -16.20 7.76
N HIS A 133 8.95 -16.10 6.46
CA HIS A 133 8.13 -15.00 5.94
C HIS A 133 6.70 -15.03 6.53
N ARG A 134 6.08 -16.22 6.65
CA ARG A 134 4.74 -16.39 7.25
C ARG A 134 4.76 -16.14 8.74
N LEU A 135 5.69 -16.79 9.43
CA LEU A 135 5.84 -16.67 10.88
C LEU A 135 6.11 -15.21 11.28
N GLY A 136 6.98 -14.52 10.55
CA GLY A 136 7.26 -13.10 10.74
C GLY A 136 5.99 -12.25 10.64
N ALA A 137 5.21 -12.44 9.58
CA ALA A 137 3.97 -11.69 9.35
C ALA A 137 2.90 -11.94 10.44
N ILE A 138 2.69 -13.20 10.84
CA ILE A 138 1.76 -13.57 11.91
C ILE A 138 2.20 -12.95 13.24
N MET A 139 3.48 -13.05 13.57
CA MET A 139 4.02 -12.53 14.82
C MET A 139 3.94 -11.00 14.88
N VAL A 140 4.18 -10.28 13.77
CA VAL A 140 3.97 -8.82 13.74
C VAL A 140 2.52 -8.46 14.07
N LYS A 141 1.54 -9.17 13.47
CA LYS A 141 0.12 -8.94 13.73
C LYS A 141 -0.29 -9.25 15.17
N ILE A 142 0.20 -10.37 15.74
CA ILE A 142 -0.04 -10.71 17.15
C ILE A 142 0.54 -9.63 18.06
N HIS A 143 1.80 -9.25 17.85
CA HIS A 143 2.45 -8.22 18.67
C HIS A 143 1.71 -6.89 18.61
N TYR A 144 1.30 -6.46 17.40
CA TYR A 144 0.50 -5.27 17.21
C TYR A 144 -0.84 -5.35 17.95
N THR A 145 -1.57 -6.46 17.81
CA THR A 145 -2.90 -6.67 18.42
C THR A 145 -2.84 -6.62 19.95
N LEU A 146 -1.84 -7.25 20.55
CA LEU A 146 -1.64 -7.21 22.00
C LEU A 146 -1.23 -5.82 22.48
N ARG A 147 -0.36 -5.12 21.74
CA ARG A 147 0.22 -3.86 22.19
C ARG A 147 -0.74 -2.68 22.04
N TYR A 148 -1.51 -2.61 20.95
CA TYR A 148 -2.33 -1.44 20.63
C TYR A 148 -3.83 -1.70 20.83
N PRO A 149 -4.54 -2.48 19.98
CA PRO A 149 -5.98 -2.69 20.16
C PRO A 149 -6.36 -3.21 21.55
N LEU A 150 -5.65 -4.21 22.07
CA LEU A 150 -6.00 -4.79 23.36
C LEU A 150 -5.77 -3.81 24.53
N THR A 151 -4.68 -3.05 24.50
CA THR A 151 -4.41 -2.02 25.51
C THR A 151 -5.50 -0.96 25.52
N LEU A 152 -5.89 -0.46 24.34
CA LEU A 152 -6.96 0.55 24.20
C LEU A 152 -8.30 0.03 24.74
N VAL A 153 -8.66 -1.22 24.42
CA VAL A 153 -9.88 -1.85 24.96
C VAL A 153 -9.87 -1.90 26.49
N LEU A 154 -8.73 -2.26 27.09
CA LEU A 154 -8.61 -2.35 28.55
C LEU A 154 -8.72 -0.98 29.22
N GLU A 155 -8.15 0.06 28.59
CA GLU A 155 -8.26 1.45 29.02
C GLU A 155 -9.70 1.97 28.92
N ASP A 156 -10.43 1.60 27.86
CA ASP A 156 -11.84 1.96 27.69
C ASP A 156 -12.76 1.29 28.71
N HIS A 157 -12.54 0.00 28.99
CA HIS A 157 -13.24 -0.70 30.07
C HIS A 157 -12.94 -0.10 31.45
N LEU A 158 -11.71 0.36 31.68
CA LEU A 158 -11.34 1.10 32.88
C LEU A 158 -12.06 2.44 32.96
N ALA A 159 -12.05 3.23 31.88
CA ALA A 159 -12.72 4.52 31.81
C ALA A 159 -14.23 4.37 32.06
N PHE A 160 -14.85 3.30 31.55
CA PHE A 160 -16.22 2.94 31.87
C PHE A 160 -16.43 2.76 33.38
N LEU A 161 -15.61 1.93 34.05
CA LEU A 161 -15.79 1.67 35.48
C LEU A 161 -15.51 2.88 36.37
N GLU A 162 -14.57 3.74 35.99
CA GLU A 162 -14.17 4.91 36.79
C GLU A 162 -15.07 6.12 36.58
N ARG A 163 -15.51 6.38 35.34
CA ARG A 163 -16.10 7.67 34.97
C ARG A 163 -17.59 7.60 34.70
N TRP A 164 -18.17 6.43 34.43
CA TRP A 164 -19.56 6.31 33.98
C TRP A 164 -20.58 6.99 34.90
N LYS A 165 -20.48 6.76 36.22
CA LYS A 165 -21.47 7.23 37.20
C LYS A 165 -21.54 8.76 37.28
N ASP A 166 -20.40 9.42 37.17
CA ASP A 166 -20.27 10.88 37.35
C ASP A 166 -20.26 11.64 36.01
N SER A 167 -20.35 10.92 34.89
CA SER A 167 -20.31 11.48 33.55
C SER A 167 -21.66 12.02 33.09
N GLN A 168 -21.62 13.08 32.28
CA GLN A 168 -22.79 13.57 31.54
C GLN A 168 -23.19 12.56 30.44
N GLU A 169 -24.43 12.60 29.95
CA GLU A 169 -24.91 11.61 28.98
C GLU A 169 -24.09 11.55 27.68
N GLU A 170 -23.62 12.70 27.18
CA GLU A 170 -22.76 12.71 26.00
C GLU A 170 -21.44 11.94 26.23
N GLU A 171 -20.86 12.06 27.42
CA GLU A 171 -19.62 11.37 27.78
C GLU A 171 -19.87 9.88 28.01
N LYS A 172 -21.00 9.50 28.62
CA LYS A 172 -21.41 8.09 28.75
C LYS A 172 -21.54 7.43 27.38
N MET A 173 -22.23 8.09 26.44
CA MET A 173 -22.35 7.62 25.05
C MET A 173 -20.98 7.44 24.39
N ARG A 174 -20.06 8.41 24.57
CA ARG A 174 -18.69 8.32 24.03
C ARG A 174 -17.92 7.14 24.61
N ILE A 175 -17.96 6.95 25.94
CA ILE A 175 -17.31 5.83 26.62
C ILE A 175 -17.84 4.50 26.09
N GLN A 176 -19.17 4.35 26.03
CA GLN A 176 -19.79 3.11 25.54
C GLN A 176 -19.41 2.83 24.08
N GLN A 177 -19.46 3.86 23.22
CA GLN A 177 -19.08 3.74 21.82
C GLN A 177 -17.60 3.36 21.67
N SER A 178 -16.71 3.92 22.49
CA SER A 178 -15.28 3.58 22.49
C SER A 178 -15.07 2.12 22.85
N VAL A 179 -15.67 1.65 23.95
CA VAL A 179 -15.59 0.24 24.37
C VAL A 179 -16.04 -0.70 23.26
N TYR A 180 -17.16 -0.42 22.59
CA TYR A 180 -17.64 -1.26 21.48
C TYR A 180 -16.72 -1.22 20.25
N ARG A 181 -16.31 -0.01 19.84
CA ARG A 181 -15.44 0.19 18.68
C ARG A 181 -14.12 -0.55 18.87
N ASP A 182 -13.52 -0.43 20.05
CA ASP A 182 -12.18 -0.95 20.29
C ASP A 182 -12.24 -2.47 20.51
N ASN A 183 -13.31 -3.01 21.14
CA ASN A 183 -13.54 -4.45 21.19
C ASN A 183 -13.68 -5.04 19.78
N ALA A 184 -14.48 -4.39 18.92
CA ALA A 184 -14.64 -4.79 17.53
C ALA A 184 -13.30 -4.74 16.77
N ALA A 185 -12.44 -3.76 17.07
CA ALA A 185 -11.10 -3.69 16.49
C ALA A 185 -10.25 -4.91 16.89
N VAL A 186 -10.21 -5.29 18.18
CA VAL A 186 -9.50 -6.51 18.61
C VAL A 186 -10.05 -7.74 17.89
N PHE A 187 -11.37 -7.87 17.80
CA PHE A 187 -12.02 -9.02 17.14
C PHE A 187 -11.63 -9.11 15.67
N HIS A 188 -11.67 -7.97 14.97
CA HIS A 188 -11.24 -7.87 13.60
C HIS A 188 -9.76 -8.26 13.42
N PHE A 189 -8.87 -7.79 14.28
CA PHE A 189 -7.45 -8.14 14.21
C PHE A 189 -7.18 -9.62 14.50
N VAL A 190 -7.89 -10.23 15.45
CA VAL A 190 -7.81 -11.68 15.69
C VAL A 190 -8.31 -12.48 14.49
N GLN A 191 -9.35 -12.02 13.80
CA GLN A 191 -9.81 -12.62 12.55
C GLN A 191 -8.74 -12.50 11.44
N ILE A 192 -8.09 -11.33 11.30
CA ILE A 192 -6.97 -11.15 10.37
C ILE A 192 -5.83 -12.12 10.69
N ILE A 193 -5.46 -12.27 11.96
CA ILE A 193 -4.42 -13.23 12.38
C ILE A 193 -4.83 -14.66 12.03
N THR A 194 -6.08 -15.03 12.35
CA THR A 194 -6.62 -16.35 12.06
C THR A 194 -6.60 -16.64 10.56
N HIS A 195 -6.98 -15.67 9.73
CA HIS A 195 -6.89 -15.80 8.28
C HIS A 195 -5.45 -16.00 7.81
N ALA A 196 -4.48 -15.23 8.34
CA ALA A 196 -3.07 -15.35 7.99
C ALA A 196 -2.45 -16.73 8.29
N PHE A 197 -2.98 -17.47 9.27
CA PHE A 197 -2.59 -18.87 9.50
C PHE A 197 -2.99 -19.80 8.35
N HIS A 198 -4.05 -19.47 7.61
CA HIS A 198 -4.63 -20.28 6.55
C HIS A 198 -4.34 -19.77 5.14
N GLU A 199 -3.83 -18.55 4.99
CA GLU A 199 -3.48 -17.98 3.69
C GLU A 199 -2.51 -18.89 2.92
N SER A 200 -2.80 -19.12 1.64
CA SER A 200 -1.86 -19.76 0.72
C SER A 200 -0.77 -18.76 0.31
N GLU A 201 0.40 -19.25 -0.10
CA GLU A 201 1.46 -18.39 -0.63
C GLU A 201 0.99 -17.60 -1.86
N LEU A 202 0.14 -18.21 -2.70
CA LEU A 202 -0.51 -17.53 -3.81
C LEU A 202 -1.41 -16.39 -3.32
N SER A 203 -2.22 -16.59 -2.29
CA SER A 203 -3.09 -15.54 -1.74
C SER A 203 -2.28 -14.34 -1.22
N ILE A 204 -1.14 -14.60 -0.56
CA ILE A 204 -0.24 -13.53 -0.07
C ILE A 204 0.33 -12.74 -1.26
N LEU A 205 0.77 -13.42 -2.33
CA LEU A 205 1.27 -12.77 -3.54
C LEU A 205 0.17 -12.00 -4.28
N GLN A 206 -1.03 -12.57 -4.38
CA GLN A 206 -2.18 -11.91 -4.99
C GLN A 206 -2.57 -10.63 -4.27
N ALA A 207 -2.47 -10.56 -2.94
CA ALA A 207 -2.70 -9.32 -2.20
C ALA A 207 -1.71 -8.21 -2.62
N VAL A 208 -0.43 -8.55 -2.82
CA VAL A 208 0.60 -7.61 -3.30
C VAL A 208 0.30 -7.17 -4.74
N TRP A 209 -0.04 -8.12 -5.60
CA TRP A 209 -0.34 -7.88 -7.01
C TRP A 209 -1.63 -7.06 -7.19
N GLN A 210 -2.65 -7.26 -6.37
CA GLN A 210 -3.86 -6.45 -6.36
C GLN A 210 -3.56 -4.99 -6.01
N ALA A 211 -2.72 -4.74 -4.99
CA ALA A 211 -2.29 -3.39 -4.65
C ALA A 211 -1.56 -2.71 -5.82
N ALA A 212 -0.65 -3.44 -6.50
CA ALA A 212 0.01 -2.94 -7.71
C ALA A 212 -0.99 -2.65 -8.84
N SER A 213 -2.01 -3.48 -9.01
CA SER A 213 -3.04 -3.33 -10.05
C SER A 213 -3.85 -2.06 -9.87
N TYR A 214 -4.25 -1.74 -8.63
CA TYR A 214 -4.91 -0.48 -8.30
C TYR A 214 -4.01 0.73 -8.61
N GLY A 215 -2.72 0.63 -8.28
CA GLY A 215 -1.74 1.68 -8.60
C GLY A 215 -1.63 1.94 -10.11
N LEU A 216 -1.55 0.88 -10.93
CA LEU A 216 -1.50 1.02 -12.38
C LEU A 216 -2.82 1.52 -12.99
N GLU A 217 -3.96 1.14 -12.43
CA GLU A 217 -5.27 1.66 -12.84
C GLU A 217 -5.34 3.17 -12.66
N HIS A 218 -4.94 3.65 -11.48
CA HIS A 218 -4.85 5.08 -11.21
C HIS A 218 -3.87 5.78 -12.17
N SER A 219 -2.72 5.17 -12.45
CA SER A 219 -1.75 5.70 -13.43
C SER A 219 -2.34 5.81 -14.85
N ILE A 220 -3.16 4.84 -15.30
CA ILE A 220 -3.80 4.86 -16.62
C ILE A 220 -4.85 5.99 -16.68
N GLU A 221 -5.72 6.08 -15.68
CA GLU A 221 -6.75 7.13 -15.60
C GLU A 221 -6.10 8.50 -15.64
N TYR A 222 -5.11 8.70 -14.77
CA TYR A 222 -4.42 9.96 -14.64
C TYR A 222 -3.63 10.35 -15.91
N LEU A 223 -2.93 9.42 -16.56
CA LEU A 223 -2.29 9.66 -17.87
C LEU A 223 -3.32 10.03 -18.95
N THR A 224 -4.47 9.35 -18.95
CA THR A 224 -5.53 9.59 -19.94
C THR A 224 -6.12 10.99 -19.77
N ASP A 225 -6.35 11.43 -18.53
CA ASP A 225 -6.81 12.78 -18.23
C ASP A 225 -5.80 13.84 -18.68
N GLN A 226 -4.50 13.61 -18.46
CA GLN A 226 -3.45 14.52 -18.94
C GLN A 226 -3.40 14.58 -20.48
N ILE A 227 -3.60 13.46 -21.17
CA ILE A 227 -3.68 13.43 -22.63
C ILE A 227 -4.87 14.25 -23.12
N ASN A 228 -6.06 14.06 -22.52
CA ASN A 228 -7.28 14.78 -22.89
C ASN A 228 -7.16 16.28 -22.62
N ALA A 229 -6.66 16.67 -21.46
CA ALA A 229 -6.45 18.08 -21.12
C ALA A 229 -5.49 18.79 -22.09
N ASN A 230 -4.45 18.09 -22.57
CA ASN A 230 -3.53 18.63 -23.57
C ASN A 230 -4.15 18.73 -24.97
N LEU A 231 -5.05 17.81 -25.32
CA LEU A 231 -5.81 17.86 -26.58
C LEU A 231 -6.80 19.03 -26.58
N ASP A 232 -7.57 19.23 -25.51
CA ASP A 232 -8.55 20.30 -25.39
C ASP A 232 -7.89 21.69 -25.48
N ARG A 233 -6.80 21.88 -24.72
CA ARG A 233 -5.96 23.09 -24.80
C ARG A 233 -5.34 23.30 -26.17
N SER A 234 -5.20 22.27 -27.01
CA SER A 234 -4.70 22.43 -28.38
C SER A 234 -5.81 22.89 -29.33
N ASN A 235 -7.05 22.45 -29.09
CA ASN A 235 -8.20 22.81 -29.90
C ASN A 235 -8.67 24.26 -29.63
N GLU A 236 -8.61 24.71 -28.37
CA GLU A 236 -8.96 26.08 -27.98
C GLU A 236 -8.05 27.12 -28.64
N HIS A 237 -6.73 26.91 -28.64
CA HIS A 237 -5.77 27.85 -29.25
C HIS A 237 -5.92 27.93 -30.78
N ARG A 238 -6.38 26.84 -31.42
CA ARG A 238 -6.67 26.83 -32.86
C ARG A 238 -7.93 27.64 -33.17
N ALA A 239 -8.98 27.49 -32.37
CA ALA A 239 -10.21 28.26 -32.52
C ALA A 239 -10.02 29.77 -32.26
N GLU A 240 -9.13 30.15 -31.35
CA GLU A 240 -8.78 31.55 -31.11
C GLU A 240 -7.95 32.17 -32.24
N ASN A 241 -6.99 31.43 -32.81
CA ASN A 241 -6.25 31.88 -34.00
C ASN A 241 -7.16 32.05 -35.22
N ASP A 242 -8.07 31.11 -35.46
CA ASP A 242 -9.03 31.21 -36.55
C ASP A 242 -9.98 32.41 -36.37
N ARG A 243 -10.38 32.74 -35.14
CA ARG A 243 -11.17 33.96 -34.85
C ARG A 243 -10.37 35.25 -35.00
N ALA A 244 -9.10 35.26 -34.59
CA ALA A 244 -8.20 36.40 -34.74
C ALA A 244 -7.86 36.69 -36.21
N GLU A 245 -7.82 35.66 -37.05
CA GLU A 245 -7.55 35.78 -38.48
C GLU A 245 -8.77 36.28 -39.26
N VAL A 246 -10.00 35.87 -38.88
CA VAL A 246 -11.25 36.42 -39.43
C VAL A 246 -11.46 37.90 -39.02
N SER A 247 -10.96 38.32 -37.86
CA SER A 247 -11.02 39.73 -37.42
C SER A 247 -10.01 40.65 -38.11
N ARG A 248 -9.11 40.14 -38.95
CA ARG A 248 -8.11 40.91 -39.71
C ARG A 248 -8.50 41.18 -41.17
N GLN A 249 -9.72 40.86 -41.59
CA GLN A 249 -10.25 41.37 -42.86
C GLN A 249 -10.53 42.89 -42.76
N PRO A 250 -10.00 43.72 -43.68
CA PRO A 250 -10.16 45.17 -43.61
C PRO A 250 -11.59 45.53 -43.98
N HIS A 251 -12.41 45.82 -42.98
CA HIS A 251 -13.71 46.46 -43.18
C HIS A 251 -13.48 47.91 -43.63
N LEU A 252 -13.83 48.18 -44.88
CA LEU A 252 -14.00 49.54 -45.40
C LEU A 252 -15.27 50.17 -44.79
N ASP A 253 -15.06 51.39 -44.35
CA ASP A 253 -15.99 52.50 -44.09
C ASP A 253 -17.01 52.50 -42.94
N ASP A 254 -17.08 53.74 -42.42
CA ASP A 254 -18.16 54.43 -41.72
C ASP A 254 -18.46 54.11 -40.26
N ARG A 255 -17.85 54.95 -39.42
CA ARG A 255 -18.25 55.23 -38.04
C ARG A 255 -19.19 56.44 -38.03
N PRO A 256 -20.29 56.38 -37.27
CA PRO A 256 -20.56 57.48 -36.35
C PRO A 256 -20.67 56.99 -34.90
N ALA A 257 -20.37 57.94 -34.01
CA ALA A 257 -20.27 57.78 -32.58
C ALA A 257 -21.63 57.58 -31.89
N GLN A 258 -21.63 56.82 -30.78
CA GLN A 258 -22.45 57.02 -29.57
C GLN A 258 -21.91 56.04 -28.49
N LEU A 259 -21.38 56.56 -27.37
CA LEU A 259 -22.03 56.78 -26.06
C LEU A 259 -22.51 55.47 -25.40
N GLY A 260 -21.94 55.16 -24.21
CA GLY A 260 -22.14 53.94 -23.41
C GLY A 260 -23.55 53.80 -22.79
N PRO A 261 -23.76 53.13 -21.62
CA PRO A 261 -22.80 52.73 -20.58
C PRO A 261 -23.02 51.32 -19.96
N SER A 262 -22.16 51.01 -18.98
CA SER A 262 -22.33 50.20 -17.76
C SER A 262 -23.33 49.04 -17.71
N GLY A 263 -22.82 47.89 -17.28
CA GLY A 263 -23.58 46.84 -16.61
C GLY A 263 -22.67 46.03 -15.69
N ASP A 264 -22.69 46.37 -14.41
CA ASP A 264 -22.24 45.52 -13.31
C ASP A 264 -23.04 44.22 -13.29
N THR A 265 -22.39 43.09 -12.99
CA THR A 265 -22.98 42.05 -12.13
C THR A 265 -21.89 41.18 -11.52
N ASP A 266 -21.84 41.24 -10.19
CA ASP A 266 -21.29 40.25 -9.28
C ASP A 266 -21.77 38.82 -9.59
N GLY A 267 -20.89 37.85 -9.33
CA GLY A 267 -21.20 36.42 -9.37
C GLY A 267 -20.31 35.64 -8.40
N HIS A 268 -20.90 35.29 -7.27
CA HIS A 268 -20.31 34.61 -6.12
C HIS A 268 -19.51 33.33 -6.43
N GLN A 269 -18.35 33.21 -5.76
CA GLN A 269 -17.56 31.99 -5.62
C GLN A 269 -18.27 31.00 -4.66
N HIS A 270 -18.43 29.76 -5.11
CA HIS A 270 -18.87 28.64 -4.30
C HIS A 270 -17.66 27.78 -3.93
N ASP A 271 -17.47 27.57 -2.63
CA ASP A 271 -16.56 26.61 -2.02
C ASP A 271 -16.80 25.18 -2.51
N GLN A 272 -15.72 24.43 -2.74
CA GLN A 272 -15.68 22.98 -2.55
C GLN A 272 -14.30 22.57 -2.01
N GLN A 273 -14.24 22.47 -0.68
CA GLN A 273 -13.17 21.81 0.06
C GLN A 273 -13.38 20.30 -0.02
N HIS A 274 -12.50 19.59 -0.72
CA HIS A 274 -12.41 18.13 -0.64
C HIS A 274 -11.37 17.73 0.40
N ALA A 275 -11.85 17.06 1.45
CA ALA A 275 -11.05 16.44 2.49
C ALA A 275 -10.34 15.18 1.94
N ASN A 276 -9.01 15.17 2.01
CA ASN A 276 -8.18 13.99 1.74
C ASN A 276 -8.16 13.08 2.98
N TYR A 277 -8.76 11.90 2.87
CA TYR A 277 -8.52 10.78 3.78
C TYR A 277 -7.26 10.03 3.33
N VAL A 278 -6.19 10.14 4.11
CA VAL A 278 -4.95 9.37 3.97
C VAL A 278 -5.17 7.98 4.59
N LEU A 279 -5.20 6.95 3.75
CA LEU A 279 -5.04 5.55 4.19
C LEU A 279 -3.57 5.33 4.54
N ALA A 280 -3.26 5.27 5.83
CA ALA A 280 -1.95 4.89 6.33
C ALA A 280 -1.70 3.40 6.09
N SER A 281 -0.79 3.07 5.17
CA SER A 281 -0.22 1.73 5.01
C SER A 281 0.99 1.58 5.95
N PRO A 282 1.16 0.48 6.72
CA PRO A 282 2.12 0.44 7.83
C PRO A 282 3.57 0.04 7.45
N ASN A 283 3.95 0.04 6.18
CA ASN A 283 5.17 -0.62 5.71
C ASN A 283 6.35 0.32 5.36
N SER A 284 6.66 1.31 6.19
CA SER A 284 7.95 2.02 6.07
C SER A 284 8.51 2.45 7.43
N VAL A 285 9.02 1.51 8.19
CA VAL A 285 9.99 1.82 9.26
C VAL A 285 11.06 0.74 9.19
N ILE A 286 12.22 1.07 8.62
CA ILE A 286 13.56 0.68 9.06
C ILE A 286 14.61 1.45 8.22
N ASP A 287 15.47 2.15 8.97
CA ASP A 287 16.84 2.65 8.71
C ASP A 287 17.15 3.71 7.63
N HIS A 288 17.54 4.90 8.11
CA HIS A 288 18.96 5.31 8.07
C HIS A 288 19.28 6.42 9.10
N GLN A 289 20.06 6.05 10.13
CA GLN A 289 20.87 6.94 10.95
C GLN A 289 22.35 6.60 10.73
N GLN A 290 23.14 7.57 10.28
CA GLN A 290 24.54 7.89 10.66
C GLN A 290 25.06 8.95 9.67
N SER A 291 25.32 10.18 10.14
CA SER A 291 26.66 10.73 10.51
C SER A 291 27.55 10.99 9.27
N ALA A 292 28.22 12.12 9.07
CA ALA A 292 28.65 13.20 9.94
C ALA A 292 29.05 14.45 9.11
N ASN A 293 29.18 15.57 9.83
CA ASN A 293 29.80 16.84 9.46
C ASN A 293 31.08 16.72 8.61
N VAL A 294 31.33 17.70 7.73
CA VAL A 294 32.51 18.61 7.73
C VAL A 294 32.32 19.65 6.61
N LEU A 295 32.19 20.92 7.01
CA LEU A 295 32.44 22.09 6.16
C LEU A 295 33.81 22.65 6.53
N PRO A 296 34.60 23.12 5.56
CA PRO A 296 35.40 24.30 5.80
C PRO A 296 35.19 25.38 4.73
N SER A 297 35.17 26.59 5.27
CA SER A 297 35.22 27.89 4.64
C SER A 297 36.55 28.13 3.89
N ALA A 298 36.53 28.92 2.81
CA ALA A 298 37.48 30.03 2.58
C ALA A 298 37.29 30.69 1.20
N ASN A 299 36.79 31.93 1.23
CA ASN A 299 37.31 33.18 0.67
C ASN A 299 37.94 33.29 -0.74
N SER A 300 37.63 34.48 -1.30
CA SER A 300 38.47 35.37 -2.14
C SER A 300 38.18 35.30 -3.64
N ALA A 301 38.16 36.38 -4.44
CA ALA A 301 38.04 37.82 -4.26
C ALA A 301 37.95 38.40 -5.70
N VAL A 302 37.22 39.53 -5.88
CA VAL A 302 37.52 40.64 -6.81
C VAL A 302 37.75 40.30 -8.30
N ASP A 303 36.88 40.76 -9.21
CA ASP A 303 37.21 41.97 -10.01
C ASP A 303 36.03 42.52 -10.83
N HIS A 304 36.06 43.83 -11.05
CA HIS A 304 35.02 44.67 -11.63
C HIS A 304 35.17 44.90 -13.16
N ARG A 305 34.04 44.73 -13.88
CA ARG A 305 33.55 45.52 -15.05
C ARG A 305 34.36 45.49 -16.39
N PRO A 306 33.79 45.95 -17.53
CA PRO A 306 32.49 46.64 -17.73
C PRO A 306 31.57 46.09 -18.84
N ARG A 307 30.32 46.55 -18.73
CA ARG A 307 29.29 46.67 -19.78
C ARG A 307 29.85 47.02 -21.16
N GLN A 308 29.42 46.28 -22.18
CA GLN A 308 29.16 46.86 -23.51
C GLN A 308 27.77 46.42 -23.98
N SER A 309 26.87 47.40 -24.03
CA SER A 309 25.63 47.35 -24.81
C SER A 309 25.98 47.26 -26.28
N THR A 310 25.50 46.22 -26.95
CA THR A 310 25.28 46.26 -28.40
C THR A 310 23.83 45.87 -28.66
N ASN A 311 23.00 46.92 -28.78
CA ASN A 311 21.71 46.83 -29.45
C ASN A 311 21.98 46.54 -30.92
N VAL A 312 21.91 45.26 -31.31
CA VAL A 312 21.75 44.87 -32.71
C VAL A 312 20.38 44.25 -32.84
N LEU A 313 19.45 45.06 -33.36
CA LEU A 313 18.16 44.64 -33.90
C LEU A 313 18.42 43.58 -34.98
N ARG A 314 18.38 42.30 -34.58
CA ARG A 314 18.34 41.18 -35.52
C ARG A 314 16.87 40.89 -35.79
N ASN A 315 16.38 41.38 -36.92
CA ASN A 315 15.15 40.89 -37.53
C ASN A 315 15.30 39.37 -37.73
N ARG A 316 14.76 38.59 -36.80
CA ARG A 316 14.61 37.15 -36.92
C ARG A 316 13.30 36.92 -37.67
N ALA A 317 13.39 36.26 -38.84
CA ALA A 317 12.23 35.70 -39.51
C ALA A 317 11.38 34.91 -38.48
N PRO A 318 10.04 34.87 -38.62
CA PRO A 318 9.20 34.14 -37.67
C PRO A 318 9.64 32.68 -37.68
N GLN A 319 10.36 32.27 -36.64
CA GLN A 319 10.55 30.85 -36.39
C GLN A 319 9.15 30.33 -36.10
N GLU A 320 8.66 29.42 -36.94
CA GLU A 320 7.51 28.59 -36.60
C GLU A 320 7.79 28.00 -35.22
N GLU A 321 7.15 28.54 -34.19
CA GLU A 321 7.30 28.06 -32.83
C GLU A 321 6.66 26.68 -32.82
N ILE A 322 7.49 25.64 -32.92
CA ILE A 322 7.03 24.25 -32.98
C ILE A 322 6.18 24.01 -31.74
N SER A 323 4.88 23.85 -31.94
CA SER A 323 3.96 23.53 -30.85
C SER A 323 4.40 22.20 -30.23
N MET A 324 4.82 22.23 -28.97
CA MET A 324 5.30 21.06 -28.24
C MET A 324 4.17 20.07 -27.92
N LYS A 325 2.93 20.55 -27.86
CA LYS A 325 1.75 19.80 -27.39
C LYS A 325 1.50 18.47 -28.14
N PRO A 326 1.56 18.39 -29.48
CA PRO A 326 1.33 17.14 -30.20
C PRO A 326 2.38 16.06 -29.90
N TYR A 327 3.63 16.45 -29.63
CA TYR A 327 4.72 15.52 -29.31
C TYR A 327 4.58 14.98 -27.90
N VAL A 328 4.20 15.84 -26.94
CA VAL A 328 3.88 15.42 -25.56
C VAL A 328 2.72 14.42 -25.55
N VAL A 329 1.64 14.70 -26.29
CA VAL A 329 0.48 13.82 -26.38
C VAL A 329 0.86 12.46 -26.98
N LYS A 330 1.62 12.43 -28.09
CA LYS A 330 2.09 11.17 -28.70
C LYS A 330 2.99 10.38 -27.76
N LEU A 331 3.91 11.05 -27.06
CA LEU A 331 4.78 10.43 -26.08
C LEU A 331 3.97 9.78 -24.94
N ALA A 332 3.01 10.51 -24.36
CA ALA A 332 2.13 9.98 -23.32
C ALA A 332 1.24 8.83 -23.84
N GLN A 333 0.73 8.91 -25.08
CA GLN A 333 -0.07 7.84 -25.67
C GLN A 333 0.74 6.55 -25.91
N SER A 334 2.01 6.69 -26.29
CA SER A 334 2.86 5.53 -26.63
C SER A 334 3.30 4.69 -25.43
N VAL A 335 3.21 5.21 -24.20
CA VAL A 335 3.44 4.40 -22.98
C VAL A 335 2.22 3.57 -22.57
N LEU A 336 1.00 3.96 -22.97
CA LEU A 336 -0.23 3.29 -22.55
C LEU A 336 -0.27 1.79 -22.86
N PRO A 337 0.19 1.29 -24.02
CA PRO A 337 0.23 -0.14 -24.29
C PRO A 337 1.07 -0.91 -23.26
N LEU A 338 2.20 -0.35 -22.83
CA LEU A 338 3.08 -0.99 -21.83
C LEU A 338 2.36 -1.11 -20.48
N VAL A 339 1.76 -0.02 -20.00
CA VAL A 339 1.03 -0.01 -18.72
C VAL A 339 -0.19 -0.94 -18.76
N LYS A 340 -0.94 -0.94 -19.88
CA LYS A 340 -2.10 -1.82 -20.08
C LYS A 340 -1.71 -3.30 -20.12
N LEU A 341 -0.58 -3.65 -20.74
CA LEU A 341 -0.06 -5.02 -20.74
C LEU A 341 0.32 -5.47 -19.32
N SER A 342 0.96 -4.60 -18.53
CA SER A 342 1.28 -4.89 -17.13
C SER A 342 0.03 -5.08 -16.26
N LYS A 343 -1.00 -4.24 -16.45
CA LYS A 343 -2.31 -4.43 -15.81
C LYS A 343 -2.97 -5.74 -16.24
N LEU A 344 -2.85 -6.11 -17.52
CA LEU A 344 -3.37 -7.38 -18.02
C LEU A 344 -2.69 -8.58 -17.35
N LEU A 345 -1.37 -8.54 -17.18
CA LEU A 345 -0.63 -9.56 -16.43
C LEU A 345 -1.15 -9.67 -14.99
N LEU A 346 -1.27 -8.55 -14.27
CA LEU A 346 -1.81 -8.54 -12.90
C LEU A 346 -3.23 -9.10 -12.83
N ASN A 347 -4.11 -8.69 -13.75
CA ASN A 347 -5.47 -9.22 -13.82
C ASN A 347 -5.49 -10.74 -14.02
N LYS A 348 -4.55 -11.28 -14.81
CA LYS A 348 -4.40 -12.74 -15.00
C LYS A 348 -3.86 -13.42 -13.74
N LEU A 349 -2.93 -12.79 -13.03
CA LEU A 349 -2.36 -13.30 -11.77
C LEU A 349 -3.35 -13.26 -10.60
N CYS A 350 -4.26 -12.27 -10.59
CA CYS A 350 -5.21 -11.97 -9.52
C CYS A 350 -6.63 -12.52 -9.74
N LEU A 351 -6.88 -13.35 -10.77
CA LEU A 351 -8.24 -13.79 -11.15
C LEU A 351 -9.07 -14.30 -9.95
N ALA A 352 -10.35 -13.92 -9.96
CA ALA A 352 -11.27 -13.97 -8.84
C ALA A 352 -11.58 -15.40 -8.32
N PRO A 353 -11.93 -15.55 -7.02
CA PRO A 353 -12.20 -16.84 -6.35
C PRO A 353 -13.33 -17.69 -6.96
N SER A 354 -14.12 -17.17 -7.90
CA SER A 354 -15.26 -17.86 -8.50
C SER A 354 -14.90 -18.84 -9.60
N TYR A 355 -13.67 -18.76 -10.13
CA TYR A 355 -13.12 -19.73 -11.07
C TYR A 355 -11.76 -20.12 -10.53
N GLN A 356 -11.58 -21.41 -10.21
CA GLN A 356 -10.30 -21.97 -9.79
C GLN A 356 -9.19 -21.40 -10.68
N ALA A 357 -8.21 -20.69 -10.08
CA ALA A 357 -7.15 -20.07 -10.83
C ALA A 357 -6.50 -21.13 -11.74
N PRO A 358 -6.22 -20.83 -13.02
CA PRO A 358 -5.69 -21.83 -13.96
C PRO A 358 -4.25 -22.25 -13.62
N PHE A 359 -3.68 -21.67 -12.57
CA PHE A 359 -2.37 -22.00 -12.02
C PHE A 359 -2.41 -21.92 -10.50
N THR A 360 -1.48 -22.64 -9.89
CA THR A 360 -1.06 -22.51 -8.51
C THR A 360 0.41 -22.11 -8.47
N ILE A 361 0.94 -21.88 -7.28
CA ILE A 361 2.37 -21.74 -7.06
C ILE A 361 2.87 -23.02 -6.41
N GLU A 362 4.10 -23.41 -6.74
CA GLU A 362 4.78 -24.54 -6.12
C GLU A 362 4.75 -24.44 -4.58
N ASP A 363 4.03 -25.35 -3.91
CA ASP A 363 3.76 -25.31 -2.46
C ASP A 363 5.02 -25.46 -1.57
N GLN A 364 6.14 -25.88 -2.16
CA GLN A 364 7.41 -26.14 -1.47
C GLN A 364 8.43 -25.00 -1.57
N MET A 365 8.05 -23.80 -1.99
CA MET A 365 8.97 -22.67 -2.02
C MET A 365 9.50 -22.36 -0.61
N SER A 366 10.80 -22.19 -0.48
CA SER A 366 11.41 -21.66 0.75
C SER A 366 11.15 -20.15 0.88
N SER A 367 11.31 -19.59 2.08
CA SER A 367 11.13 -18.16 2.33
C SER A 367 12.04 -17.30 1.47
N THR A 368 13.27 -17.75 1.18
CA THR A 368 14.15 -17.03 0.25
C THR A 368 13.56 -16.99 -1.15
N GLN A 369 13.04 -18.13 -1.64
CA GLN A 369 12.44 -18.21 -2.98
C GLN A 369 11.14 -17.41 -3.07
N PHE A 370 10.28 -17.50 -2.05
CA PHE A 370 9.05 -16.72 -1.93
C PHE A 370 9.34 -15.22 -1.92
N ASN A 371 10.28 -14.77 -1.08
CA ASN A 371 10.65 -13.37 -1.00
C ASN A 371 11.29 -12.87 -2.31
N SER A 372 12.11 -13.69 -2.98
CA SER A 372 12.64 -13.35 -4.31
C SER A 372 11.50 -13.12 -5.29
N LEU A 373 10.57 -14.08 -5.45
CA LEU A 373 9.43 -13.95 -6.36
C LEU A 373 8.58 -12.72 -6.04
N ARG A 374 8.30 -12.48 -4.74
CA ARG A 374 7.56 -11.30 -4.29
C ARG A 374 8.29 -10.01 -4.65
N ASN A 375 9.60 -9.94 -4.41
CA ASN A 375 10.39 -8.74 -4.69
C ASN A 375 10.55 -8.53 -6.19
N ASP A 376 10.88 -9.56 -6.97
CA ASP A 376 11.02 -9.47 -8.43
C ASP A 376 9.71 -8.98 -9.09
N THR A 377 8.56 -9.46 -8.60
CA THR A 377 7.26 -8.96 -9.08
C THR A 377 6.97 -7.53 -8.62
N ALA A 378 7.22 -7.20 -7.34
CA ALA A 378 6.98 -5.86 -6.81
C ALA A 378 7.88 -4.80 -7.46
N ASP A 379 9.16 -5.09 -7.66
CA ASP A 379 10.15 -4.20 -8.26
C ASP A 379 9.74 -3.81 -9.68
N PHE A 380 9.28 -4.77 -10.49
CA PHE A 380 8.80 -4.49 -11.85
C PHE A 380 7.63 -3.49 -11.85
N PHE A 381 6.60 -3.73 -11.04
CA PHE A 381 5.43 -2.85 -11.02
C PHE A 381 5.74 -1.49 -10.40
N SER A 382 6.61 -1.43 -9.39
CA SER A 382 7.09 -0.19 -8.80
C SER A 382 7.89 0.63 -9.80
N ASP A 383 8.82 0.00 -10.53
CA ASP A 383 9.65 0.67 -11.53
C ASP A 383 8.80 1.25 -12.67
N LEU A 384 7.77 0.50 -13.09
CA LEU A 384 6.84 0.94 -14.12
C LEU A 384 5.97 2.12 -13.64
N HIS A 385 5.49 2.07 -12.40
CA HIS A 385 4.73 3.17 -11.82
C HIS A 385 5.56 4.45 -11.72
N GLU A 386 6.81 4.32 -11.26
CA GLU A 386 7.78 5.44 -11.20
C GLU A 386 8.03 6.03 -12.60
N MET A 387 8.24 5.17 -13.60
CA MET A 387 8.42 5.62 -15.00
C MET A 387 7.23 6.46 -15.48
N VAL A 388 6.00 6.03 -15.16
CA VAL A 388 4.78 6.79 -15.51
C VAL A 388 4.72 8.10 -14.73
N ALA A 389 5.08 8.11 -13.45
CA ALA A 389 5.09 9.32 -12.64
C ALA A 389 6.06 10.38 -13.19
N ILE A 390 7.28 9.96 -13.53
CA ILE A 390 8.29 10.80 -14.19
C ILE A 390 7.76 11.32 -15.52
N LEU A 391 7.17 10.45 -16.35
CA LEU A 391 6.62 10.86 -17.65
C LEU A 391 5.50 11.90 -17.51
N VAL A 392 4.61 11.76 -16.53
CA VAL A 392 3.58 12.77 -16.26
C VAL A 392 4.23 14.10 -15.89
N GLU A 393 5.25 14.10 -15.03
CA GLU A 393 5.96 15.34 -14.67
C GLU A 393 6.50 16.04 -15.92
N VAL A 394 7.17 15.28 -16.80
CA VAL A 394 7.71 15.77 -18.07
C VAL A 394 6.60 16.29 -19.00
N CYS A 395 5.44 15.62 -19.05
CA CYS A 395 4.31 16.02 -19.89
C CYS A 395 3.57 17.26 -19.37
N ARG A 396 3.58 17.51 -18.04
CA ARG A 396 2.83 18.61 -17.43
C ARG A 396 3.48 19.96 -17.70
N ASP A 397 4.79 20.05 -17.48
CA ASP A 397 5.56 21.28 -17.73
C ASP A 397 7.02 20.92 -18.06
N PHE A 398 7.27 20.54 -19.31
CA PHE A 398 8.60 20.17 -19.77
C PHE A 398 9.69 21.23 -19.48
N ARG A 399 9.34 22.53 -19.44
CA ARG A 399 10.32 23.61 -19.23
C ARG A 399 10.65 23.82 -17.75
N ALA A 400 9.71 23.51 -16.85
CA ALA A 400 9.89 23.65 -15.40
C ALA A 400 10.08 22.29 -14.68
N SER A 401 9.93 21.17 -15.39
CA SER A 401 10.08 19.84 -14.82
C SER A 401 11.51 19.63 -14.35
N ARG A 402 11.65 18.99 -13.20
CA ARG A 402 12.94 18.56 -12.67
C ARG A 402 13.38 17.25 -13.31
N ALA A 403 12.42 16.48 -13.80
CA ALA A 403 12.61 15.27 -14.58
C ALA A 403 12.87 15.58 -16.06
N THR A 404 13.63 14.71 -16.70
CA THR A 404 14.01 14.79 -18.11
C THR A 404 13.57 13.52 -18.86
N ILE A 405 13.57 13.57 -20.20
CA ILE A 405 13.35 12.38 -21.02
C ILE A 405 14.43 11.32 -20.79
N VAL A 406 15.65 11.74 -20.45
CA VAL A 406 16.74 10.83 -20.07
C VAL A 406 16.38 10.05 -18.80
N ASP A 407 15.72 10.69 -17.82
CA ASP A 407 15.24 10.01 -16.61
C ASP A 407 14.14 8.99 -16.95
N VAL A 408 13.22 9.34 -17.88
CA VAL A 408 12.20 8.43 -18.39
C VAL A 408 12.84 7.23 -19.10
N GLU A 409 13.85 7.45 -19.94
CA GLU A 409 14.56 6.37 -20.63
C GLU A 409 15.30 5.46 -19.65
N HIS A 410 16.02 6.03 -18.69
CA HIS A 410 16.70 5.26 -17.65
C HIS A 410 15.70 4.39 -16.86
N GLN A 411 14.55 4.97 -16.50
CA GLN A 411 13.53 4.24 -15.75
C GLN A 411 12.81 3.18 -16.61
N LEU A 412 12.66 3.40 -17.92
CA LEU A 412 12.20 2.37 -18.87
C LEU A 412 13.19 1.19 -18.93
N GLN A 413 14.49 1.47 -19.04
CA GLN A 413 15.51 0.42 -19.07
C GLN A 413 15.50 -0.40 -17.77
N ARG A 414 15.39 0.29 -16.63
CA ARG A 414 15.26 -0.36 -15.32
C ARG A 414 14.00 -1.23 -15.24
N SER A 415 12.85 -0.71 -15.68
CA SER A 415 11.58 -1.44 -15.73
C SER A 415 11.66 -2.70 -16.61
N LEU A 416 12.38 -2.64 -17.74
CA LEU A 416 12.56 -3.80 -18.62
C LEU A 416 13.50 -4.85 -18.02
N LEU A 417 14.52 -4.43 -17.27
CA LEU A 417 15.40 -5.34 -16.55
C LEU A 417 14.63 -6.09 -15.45
N THR A 418 13.83 -5.37 -14.65
CA THR A 418 13.00 -5.98 -13.61
C THR A 418 11.84 -6.78 -14.19
N PHE A 419 11.32 -6.40 -15.36
CA PHE A 419 10.38 -7.21 -16.14
C PHE A 419 10.94 -8.58 -16.49
N ASP A 420 12.14 -8.65 -17.08
CA ASP A 420 12.73 -9.94 -17.48
C ASP A 420 12.93 -10.86 -16.26
N ARG A 421 13.39 -10.32 -15.12
CA ARG A 421 13.50 -11.05 -13.84
C ARG A 421 12.15 -11.54 -13.32
N CYS A 422 11.15 -10.66 -13.33
CA CYS A 422 9.77 -10.97 -12.95
C CYS A 422 9.21 -12.12 -13.80
N MET A 423 9.41 -12.09 -15.11
CA MET A 423 8.96 -13.12 -16.03
C MET A 423 9.69 -14.45 -15.85
N GLU A 424 10.99 -14.42 -15.62
CA GLU A 424 11.76 -15.63 -15.29
C GLU A 424 11.27 -16.25 -13.99
N ALA A 425 11.12 -15.45 -12.93
CA ALA A 425 10.63 -15.90 -11.63
C ALA A 425 9.21 -16.49 -11.72
N LEU A 426 8.29 -15.83 -12.42
CA LEU A 426 6.92 -16.33 -12.60
C LEU A 426 6.87 -17.61 -13.44
N ARG A 427 7.61 -17.69 -14.55
CA ARG A 427 7.67 -18.91 -15.39
C ARG A 427 8.17 -20.13 -14.63
N LEU A 428 9.14 -19.93 -13.72
CA LEU A 428 9.71 -21.02 -12.92
C LEU A 428 8.74 -21.53 -11.84
N ARG A 429 7.84 -20.67 -11.34
CA ARG A 429 7.06 -20.95 -10.12
C ARG A 429 5.58 -21.16 -10.32
N LEU A 430 5.02 -20.67 -11.43
CA LEU A 430 3.63 -20.93 -11.78
C LEU A 430 3.49 -22.35 -12.33
N VAL A 431 2.60 -23.11 -11.72
CA VAL A 431 2.27 -24.48 -12.13
C VAL A 431 0.82 -24.50 -12.57
N PRO A 432 0.48 -24.99 -13.77
CA PRO A 432 -0.92 -25.11 -14.19
C PRO A 432 -1.73 -25.98 -13.22
N CYS A 433 -2.96 -25.57 -12.94
CA CYS A 433 -3.91 -26.40 -12.20
C CYS A 433 -4.52 -27.43 -13.16
N SER A 434 -4.23 -28.72 -12.95
CA SER A 434 -4.88 -29.78 -13.73
C SER A 434 -6.39 -29.72 -13.51
N SER A 435 -7.13 -29.51 -14.59
CA SER A 435 -8.61 -29.56 -14.58
C SER A 435 -9.08 -31.01 -14.45
N ALA A 436 -8.87 -31.64 -13.29
CA ALA A 436 -9.16 -33.05 -13.08
C ALA A 436 -9.72 -33.32 -11.68
N ASP A 437 -10.86 -32.70 -11.34
CA ASP A 437 -11.75 -33.16 -10.26
C ASP A 437 -13.15 -33.56 -10.77
N HIS A 438 -13.29 -33.76 -12.08
CA HIS A 438 -14.48 -34.39 -12.66
C HIS A 438 -14.09 -35.65 -13.42
N PHE A 439 -14.22 -36.78 -12.73
CA PHE A 439 -14.42 -38.14 -13.26
C PHE A 439 -13.91 -38.39 -14.69
N GLN A 440 -12.64 -38.77 -14.88
CA GLN A 440 -12.26 -39.64 -15.99
C GLN A 440 -10.88 -40.30 -15.80
N GLN A 441 -10.78 -41.52 -16.34
CA GLN A 441 -9.67 -42.47 -16.21
C GLN A 441 -8.31 -41.97 -16.74
N PRO A 442 -7.20 -42.58 -16.30
CA PRO A 442 -5.84 -42.13 -16.58
C PRO A 442 -5.34 -42.67 -17.93
N SER A 443 -5.30 -41.83 -18.95
CA SER A 443 -4.55 -42.16 -20.18
C SER A 443 -4.22 -40.93 -21.04
N THR A 444 -3.37 -40.02 -20.51
CA THR A 444 -2.34 -39.20 -21.21
C THR A 444 -1.82 -38.09 -20.26
N PRO A 445 -0.58 -37.58 -20.41
CA PRO A 445 -0.01 -36.59 -19.49
C PRO A 445 -0.61 -35.19 -19.72
N LEU A 446 -1.82 -34.98 -19.19
CA LEU A 446 -2.53 -33.70 -19.13
C LEU A 446 -1.68 -32.51 -18.61
N PRO A 447 -0.69 -32.67 -17.70
CA PRO A 447 0.10 -31.55 -17.19
C PRO A 447 1.03 -30.87 -18.22
N GLU A 448 1.50 -31.60 -19.24
CA GLU A 448 2.48 -31.06 -20.20
C GLU A 448 1.85 -30.10 -21.21
N ALA A 449 0.62 -30.39 -21.66
CA ALA A 449 -0.10 -29.53 -22.60
C ALA A 449 -0.48 -28.18 -21.95
N GLU A 450 -0.93 -28.18 -20.69
CA GLU A 450 -1.25 -26.95 -19.96
C GLU A 450 0.01 -26.11 -19.70
N LYS A 451 1.12 -26.76 -19.36
CA LYS A 451 2.41 -26.08 -19.19
C LYS A 451 2.90 -25.47 -20.50
N HIS A 452 2.73 -26.16 -21.62
CA HIS A 452 3.05 -25.63 -22.94
C HIS A 452 2.25 -24.37 -23.26
N ARG A 453 0.93 -24.38 -23.03
CA ARG A 453 0.05 -23.22 -23.26
C ARG A 453 0.43 -22.03 -22.38
N LEU A 454 0.79 -22.27 -21.12
CA LEU A 454 1.27 -21.22 -20.23
C LEU A 454 2.58 -20.60 -20.76
N ASN A 455 3.52 -21.43 -21.22
CA ASN A 455 4.78 -20.96 -21.79
C ASN A 455 4.58 -20.17 -23.10
N GLU A 456 3.70 -20.61 -23.99
CA GLU A 456 3.35 -19.88 -25.21
C GLU A 456 2.73 -18.52 -24.90
N TRP A 457 1.80 -18.47 -23.94
CA TRP A 457 1.21 -17.22 -23.49
C TRP A 457 2.27 -16.26 -22.95
N PHE A 458 3.19 -16.76 -22.11
CA PHE A 458 4.30 -15.95 -21.61
C PHE A 458 5.23 -15.47 -22.73
N ALA A 459 5.53 -16.29 -23.74
CA ALA A 459 6.37 -15.89 -24.85
C ALA A 459 5.73 -14.75 -25.64
N LEU A 460 4.47 -14.92 -26.03
CA LEU A 460 3.69 -13.89 -26.70
C LEU A 460 3.60 -12.61 -25.87
N PHE A 461 3.38 -12.73 -24.57
CA PHE A 461 3.28 -11.57 -23.68
C PHE A 461 4.59 -10.78 -23.60
N ILE A 462 5.73 -11.47 -23.47
CA ILE A 462 7.07 -10.82 -23.51
C ILE A 462 7.27 -10.07 -24.83
N ASP A 463 6.91 -10.68 -25.96
CA ASP A 463 7.06 -10.05 -27.28
C ASP A 463 6.21 -8.78 -27.39
N GLN A 464 4.98 -8.79 -26.87
CA GLN A 464 4.12 -7.61 -26.85
C GLN A 464 4.67 -6.49 -25.96
N VAL A 465 5.20 -6.82 -24.79
CA VAL A 465 5.84 -5.83 -23.88
C VAL A 465 7.06 -5.20 -24.55
N ARG A 466 7.90 -6.01 -25.20
CA ARG A 466 9.09 -5.53 -25.93
C ARG A 466 8.71 -4.65 -27.11
N LEU A 467 7.68 -5.02 -27.86
CA LEU A 467 7.16 -4.20 -28.96
C LEU A 467 6.62 -2.86 -28.45
N ALA A 468 5.84 -2.86 -27.36
CA ALA A 468 5.32 -1.64 -26.74
C ALA A 468 6.47 -0.72 -26.27
N ALA A 469 7.48 -1.28 -25.61
CA ALA A 469 8.64 -0.52 -25.17
C ALA A 469 9.48 0.03 -26.34
N GLN A 470 9.62 -0.74 -27.42
CA GLN A 470 10.31 -0.27 -28.62
C GLN A 470 9.57 0.89 -29.28
N ASN A 471 8.24 0.81 -29.39
CA ASN A 471 7.42 1.90 -29.93
C ASN A 471 7.55 3.16 -29.05
N PHE A 472 7.54 2.99 -27.72
CA PHE A 472 7.74 4.10 -26.78
C PHE A 472 9.14 4.75 -26.96
N ARG A 473 10.20 3.96 -27.12
CA ARG A 473 11.55 4.48 -27.42
C ARG A 473 11.62 5.27 -28.72
N VAL A 474 10.93 4.81 -29.77
CA VAL A 474 10.87 5.54 -31.04
C VAL A 474 10.24 6.92 -30.82
N GLU A 475 9.13 7.00 -30.09
CA GLU A 475 8.48 8.28 -29.79
C GLU A 475 9.32 9.18 -28.88
N MET A 476 10.05 8.63 -27.89
CA MET A 476 11.05 9.39 -27.11
C MET A 476 12.11 10.02 -28.02
N GLY A 477 12.70 9.25 -28.94
CA GLY A 477 13.71 9.77 -29.86
C GLY A 477 13.17 10.78 -30.90
N ILE A 478 11.88 10.71 -31.24
CA ILE A 478 11.22 11.76 -32.03
C ILE A 478 11.06 13.03 -31.19
N PHE A 479 10.59 12.88 -29.95
CA PHE A 479 10.40 13.98 -29.02
C PHE A 479 11.72 14.73 -28.77
N GLU A 480 12.81 14.03 -28.45
CA GLU A 480 14.13 14.64 -28.21
C GLU A 480 14.63 15.42 -29.43
N ARG A 481 14.55 14.84 -30.63
CA ARG A 481 15.02 15.52 -31.85
C ARG A 481 14.21 16.76 -32.18
N LYS A 482 12.88 16.68 -32.08
CA LYS A 482 11.99 17.78 -32.49
C LYS A 482 11.87 18.89 -31.46
N ILE A 483 12.03 18.57 -30.17
CA ILE A 483 11.82 19.52 -29.07
C ILE A 483 13.12 19.95 -28.41
N MET A 484 14.06 19.02 -28.17
CA MET A 484 15.30 19.34 -27.43
C MET A 484 16.45 19.79 -28.34
N ASN A 485 16.54 19.27 -29.57
CA ASN A 485 17.62 19.57 -30.52
C ASN A 485 17.12 20.01 -31.92
N PRO A 486 16.35 21.10 -32.05
CA PRO A 486 15.80 21.55 -33.33
C PRO A 486 16.88 21.92 -34.37
N SER A 487 18.12 22.13 -33.95
CA SER A 487 19.26 22.47 -34.80
C SER A 487 19.94 21.28 -35.49
N SER A 488 19.50 20.04 -35.24
CA SER A 488 20.10 18.80 -35.79
C SER A 488 19.62 18.43 -37.20
N GLU A 489 18.64 19.15 -37.76
CA GLU A 489 18.04 18.86 -39.07
C GLU A 489 18.49 19.83 -40.19
N TYR A 490 19.52 20.64 -39.96
CA TYR A 490 20.10 21.55 -40.98
C TYR A 490 21.57 21.26 -41.27
#